data_AF-A0A8H6MMK6-F1
#
_entry.id   AF-A0A8H6MMK6-F1
#
_cell.length_a   1.000
_cell.length_b   1.000
_cell.length_c   1.000
_cell.angle_alpha   90.00
_cell.angle_beta   90.00
_cell.angle_gamma   90.00
#
_symmetry.space_group_name_H-M   'P 1'
#
loop_
_entity.id
_entity.type
_entity.pdbx_description
1 polymer ?
#
loop_
_entity_poly.entity_id
_entity_poly.type
_entity_poly.pdbx_seq_one_letter_code
_entity_poly.pdbx_strand_id
1 'polypeptide(L)'
;MSTSRRQSSSLPAAYYRGGTSRAVFFRREDLPADRAEWGPIFLGAIGSPDPYGRQLDGLGGGISSLSKVCVVGRSDRPDADVDYTFVSLGVKNADVDYSSNCGNMSAAVGPYAVNER
;
A
#
# COMPACT_ATOMS: atom_id res chain seq x y z
N MET A 1 -15.06 -22.48 -24.44
CA MET A 1 -14.23 -22.06 -23.29
C MET A 1 -14.50 -20.59 -23.04
N SER A 2 -15.21 -20.26 -21.95
CA SER A 2 -15.57 -18.88 -21.64
C SER A 2 -14.34 -18.14 -21.12
N THR A 3 -13.74 -17.28 -21.94
CA THR A 3 -12.73 -16.32 -21.50
C THR A 3 -13.45 -15.20 -20.75
N SER A 4 -13.76 -15.44 -19.47
CA SER A 4 -14.15 -14.34 -18.57
C SER A 4 -12.97 -13.38 -18.52
N ARG A 5 -13.12 -12.24 -19.18
CA ARG A 5 -12.18 -11.12 -19.11
C ARG A 5 -12.24 -10.68 -17.64
N ARG A 6 -11.20 -10.98 -16.84
CA ARG A 6 -11.11 -10.41 -15.48
C ARG A 6 -11.24 -8.90 -15.63
N GLN A 7 -12.34 -8.35 -15.14
CA GLN A 7 -12.49 -6.90 -15.08
C GLN A 7 -11.40 -6.38 -14.15
N SER A 8 -10.65 -5.38 -14.61
CA SER A 8 -9.72 -4.66 -13.74
C SER A 8 -10.53 -3.93 -12.68
N SER A 9 -10.38 -4.33 -11.43
CA SER A 9 -10.87 -3.56 -10.29
C SER A 9 -9.90 -2.41 -10.01
N SER A 10 -10.42 -1.20 -9.83
CA SER A 10 -9.62 -0.02 -9.48
C SER A 10 -10.04 0.50 -8.11
N LEU A 11 -9.05 0.94 -7.32
CA LEU A 11 -9.27 1.65 -6.06
C LEU A 11 -8.56 3.01 -6.10
N PRO A 12 -9.15 4.06 -5.49
CA PRO A 12 -8.43 5.32 -5.28
C PRO A 12 -7.15 5.07 -4.47
N ALA A 13 -6.05 5.63 -4.95
CA ALA A 13 -4.76 5.54 -4.31
C ALA A 13 -3.91 6.74 -4.71
N ALA A 14 -2.89 7.01 -3.92
CA ALA A 14 -1.87 8.00 -4.26
C ALA A 14 -0.46 7.42 -4.15
N TYR A 15 0.51 8.04 -4.81
CA TYR A 15 1.90 7.58 -4.78
C TYR A 15 2.80 8.68 -4.23
N TYR A 16 3.37 8.44 -3.04
CA TYR A 16 4.12 9.44 -2.29
C TYR A 16 5.55 9.00 -2.04
N ARG A 17 6.46 9.98 -2.05
CA ARG A 17 7.80 9.83 -1.50
C ARG A 17 7.80 10.32 -0.05
N GLY A 18 8.24 9.47 0.88
CA GLY A 18 8.52 9.82 2.27
C GLY A 18 9.98 9.53 2.58
N GLY A 19 10.75 10.54 3.01
CA GLY A 19 12.20 10.42 3.18
C GLY A 19 12.87 9.86 1.92
N THR A 20 13.59 8.74 2.08
CA THR A 20 14.25 8.01 0.98
C THR A 20 13.43 6.84 0.41
N SER A 21 12.15 6.73 0.77
CA SER A 21 11.25 5.64 0.34
C SER A 21 10.06 6.15 -0.46
N ARG A 22 9.40 5.24 -1.18
CA ARG A 22 8.12 5.51 -1.86
C ARG A 22 7.12 4.41 -1.53
N ALA A 23 5.85 4.75 -1.46
CA ALA A 23 4.77 3.81 -1.21
C ALA A 23 3.49 4.23 -1.95
N VAL A 24 2.63 3.25 -2.19
CA VAL A 24 1.24 3.48 -2.55
C VAL A 24 0.43 3.73 -1.28
N PHE A 25 -0.33 4.81 -1.26
CA PHE A 25 -1.19 5.21 -0.15
C PHE A 25 -2.64 4.93 -0.49
N PHE A 26 -3.37 4.33 0.44
CA PHE A 26 -4.81 4.12 0.38
C PHE A 26 -5.49 4.80 1.57
N ARG A 27 -6.70 5.32 1.34
CA ARG A 27 -7.58 5.66 2.46
C ARG A 27 -8.19 4.40 3.03
N ARG A 28 -8.36 4.37 4.35
CA ARG A 28 -9.00 3.23 5.03
C ARG A 28 -10.39 2.93 4.50
N GLU A 29 -11.14 3.96 4.13
CA GLU A 29 -12.53 3.89 3.65
C GLU A 29 -12.65 3.36 2.22
N ASP A 30 -11.59 3.49 1.42
CA ASP A 30 -11.54 2.98 0.04
C ASP A 30 -11.15 1.49 -0.01
N LEU A 31 -10.83 0.87 1.14
CA LEU A 31 -10.46 -0.54 1.25
C LEU A 31 -11.60 -1.37 1.86
N PRO A 32 -11.66 -2.69 1.59
CA PRO A 32 -12.59 -3.58 2.26
C PRO A 32 -12.57 -3.44 3.78
N ALA A 33 -13.73 -3.62 4.41
CA ALA A 33 -13.84 -3.57 5.86
C ALA A 33 -12.99 -4.67 6.51
N ASP A 34 -12.99 -5.88 5.94
CA ASP A 34 -12.13 -6.97 6.39
C ASP A 34 -10.69 -6.78 5.92
N ARG A 35 -9.77 -6.68 6.88
CA ARG A 35 -8.33 -6.54 6.62
C ARG A 35 -7.72 -7.78 5.99
N ALA A 36 -8.33 -8.96 6.14
CA ALA A 36 -7.87 -10.19 5.50
C ALA A 36 -7.92 -10.09 3.96
N GLU A 37 -8.80 -9.24 3.42
CA GLU A 37 -8.95 -9.04 1.97
C GLU A 37 -7.91 -8.08 1.37
N TRP A 38 -7.11 -7.40 2.19
CA TRP A 38 -6.18 -6.36 1.72
C TRP A 38 -4.94 -6.92 1.03
N GLY A 39 -4.43 -8.05 1.49
CA GLY A 39 -3.18 -8.63 0.99
C GLY A 39 -3.17 -8.78 -0.54
N PRO A 40 -4.17 -9.43 -1.15
CA PRO A 40 -4.27 -9.55 -2.61
C PRO A 40 -4.32 -8.21 -3.35
N ILE A 41 -4.98 -7.20 -2.78
CA ILE A 41 -5.05 -5.84 -3.35
C ILE A 41 -3.65 -5.22 -3.37
N PHE A 42 -2.93 -5.28 -2.25
CA PHE A 42 -1.61 -4.68 -2.13
C PHE A 42 -0.57 -5.39 -2.99
N LEU A 43 -0.60 -6.72 -3.03
CA LEU A 43 0.25 -7.52 -3.90
C LEU A 43 0.02 -7.17 -5.38
N GLY A 44 -1.25 -7.06 -5.81
CA GLY A 44 -1.60 -6.64 -7.17
C GLY A 44 -1.16 -5.21 -7.48
N ALA A 45 -1.37 -4.25 -6.57
CA ALA A 45 -0.97 -2.86 -6.77
C ALA A 45 0.56 -2.69 -6.87
N ILE A 46 1.32 -3.50 -6.14
CA ILE A 46 2.78 -3.47 -6.10
C ILE A 46 3.42 -4.30 -7.22
N GLY A 47 2.71 -5.31 -7.75
CA GLY A 47 3.26 -6.23 -8.76
C GLY A 47 4.07 -7.36 -8.14
N SER A 48 3.63 -7.86 -6.98
CA SER A 48 4.25 -8.98 -6.25
C SER A 48 3.32 -10.20 -6.19
N PRO A 49 3.85 -11.44 -6.13
CA PRO A 49 5.27 -11.78 -6.24
C PRO A 49 5.82 -11.59 -7.67
N ASP A 50 7.02 -11.04 -7.80
CA ASP A 50 7.76 -11.03 -9.06
C ASP A 50 9.07 -11.83 -8.92
N PRO A 51 9.14 -13.06 -9.50
CA PRO A 51 10.35 -13.89 -9.48
C PRO A 51 11.58 -13.19 -10.07
N TYR A 52 11.38 -12.26 -11.01
CA TYR A 52 12.45 -11.49 -11.65
C TYR A 52 12.89 -10.28 -10.81
N GLY A 53 12.12 -9.92 -9.79
CA GLY A 53 12.44 -8.86 -8.83
C GLY A 53 12.42 -7.45 -9.40
N ARG A 54 11.61 -7.19 -10.43
CA ARG A 54 11.53 -5.92 -11.14
C ARG A 54 10.22 -5.16 -10.84
N GLN A 55 9.14 -5.87 -10.49
CA GLN A 55 7.80 -5.34 -10.21
C GLN A 55 7.23 -4.51 -11.38
N LEU A 56 7.48 -4.94 -12.62
CA LEU A 56 7.08 -4.20 -13.83
C LEU A 56 5.56 -4.16 -14.09
N ASP A 57 4.80 -5.06 -13.46
CA ASP A 57 3.34 -5.14 -13.57
C ASP A 57 2.63 -4.49 -12.37
N GLY A 58 3.27 -3.49 -11.74
CA GLY A 58 2.74 -2.76 -10.60
C GLY A 58 3.52 -1.48 -10.31
N LEU A 59 3.25 -0.86 -9.16
CA LEU A 59 3.91 0.39 -8.72
C LEU A 59 5.15 0.15 -7.86
N GLY A 60 5.50 -1.11 -7.62
CA GLY A 60 6.75 -1.50 -6.96
C GLY A 60 7.98 -1.13 -7.79
N GLY A 61 9.14 -1.13 -7.15
CA GLY A 61 10.41 -0.76 -7.78
C GLY A 61 11.50 -1.83 -7.73
N GLY A 62 11.15 -3.07 -7.42
CA GLY A 62 12.09 -4.21 -7.35
C GLY A 62 13.00 -4.22 -6.12
N ILE A 63 12.88 -3.24 -5.22
CA ILE A 63 13.66 -3.11 -3.99
C ILE A 63 12.76 -2.78 -2.80
N SER A 64 13.18 -3.16 -1.60
CA SER A 64 12.36 -3.02 -0.38
C SER A 64 11.93 -1.58 -0.10
N SER A 65 12.76 -0.57 -0.42
CA SER A 65 12.43 0.85 -0.21
C SER A 65 11.30 1.37 -1.10
N LEU A 66 10.92 0.60 -2.13
CA LEU A 66 9.91 0.92 -3.14
C LEU A 66 8.77 -0.12 -3.20
N SER A 67 8.79 -1.12 -2.32
CA SER A 67 7.79 -2.20 -2.26
C SER A 67 6.96 -2.06 -0.98
N LYS A 68 6.15 -0.99 -0.93
CA LYS A 68 5.52 -0.50 0.29
C LYS A 68 4.10 -0.01 0.05
N VAL A 69 3.23 -0.26 1.02
CA VAL A 69 1.90 0.32 1.10
C VAL A 69 1.73 1.04 2.42
N CYS A 70 0.96 2.13 2.39
CA CYS A 70 0.54 2.89 3.56
C CYS A 70 -0.99 2.98 3.52
N VAL A 71 -1.65 2.67 4.64
CA VAL A 71 -3.09 2.90 4.80
C VAL A 71 -3.27 3.99 5.84
N VAL A 72 -4.02 5.02 5.51
CA VAL A 72 -4.30 6.15 6.39
C VAL A 72 -5.80 6.34 6.51
N GLY A 73 -6.29 6.56 7.73
CA GLY A 73 -7.69 6.87 7.99
C GLY A 73 -7.81 7.81 9.19
N ARG A 74 -9.01 8.34 9.42
CA ARG A 74 -9.28 9.12 10.63
C ARG A 74 -9.10 8.24 11.87
N SER A 75 -8.45 8.77 12.91
CA SER A 75 -8.32 8.05 14.17
C SER A 75 -9.56 8.23 15.03
N ASP A 76 -9.92 7.19 15.78
CA ASP A 76 -10.89 7.27 16.88
C ASP A 76 -10.24 7.67 18.21
N ARG A 77 -8.90 7.77 18.25
CA ARG A 77 -8.18 8.16 19.46
C ARG A 77 -8.29 9.67 19.70
N PRO A 78 -8.49 10.11 20.96
CA PRO A 78 -8.61 11.53 21.26
C PRO A 78 -7.29 12.30 21.12
N ASP A 79 -6.15 11.61 21.04
CA ASP A 79 -4.80 12.17 20.99
C ASP A 79 -4.12 12.01 19.63
N ALA A 80 -4.85 11.58 18.60
CA ALA A 80 -4.32 11.40 17.24
C ALA A 80 -5.32 11.89 16.17
N ASP A 81 -4.81 12.55 15.14
CA ASP A 81 -5.65 12.98 14.01
C ASP A 81 -5.97 11.82 13.05
N VAL A 82 -5.01 10.92 12.85
CA VAL A 82 -5.08 9.83 11.88
C VAL A 82 -4.47 8.54 12.41
N ASP A 83 -5.04 7.42 11.99
CA ASP A 83 -4.43 6.11 12.12
C ASP A 83 -3.62 5.78 10.87
N TYR A 84 -2.43 5.23 11.08
CA TYR A 84 -1.50 4.87 10.04
C TYR A 84 -1.09 3.40 10.17
N THR A 85 -1.29 2.64 9.10
CA THR A 85 -0.77 1.27 8.96
C THR A 85 0.29 1.22 7.87
N PHE A 86 1.49 0.78 8.24
CA PHE A 86 2.55 0.44 7.29
C PHE A 86 2.43 -1.01 6.84
N VAL A 87 2.74 -1.27 5.57
CA VAL A 87 2.83 -2.61 5.02
C VAL A 87 4.09 -2.73 4.15
N SER A 88 4.93 -3.71 4.46
CA SER A 88 6.07 -4.08 3.63
C SER A 88 5.71 -5.30 2.78
N LEU A 89 5.95 -5.22 1.47
CA LEU A 89 5.62 -6.30 0.55
C LEU A 89 6.89 -6.98 0.06
N GLY A 90 6.89 -8.31 0.11
CA GLY A 90 7.90 -9.13 -0.52
C GLY A 90 8.02 -8.83 -2.01
N VAL A 91 9.24 -8.69 -2.50
CA VAL A 91 9.46 -8.42 -3.94
C VAL A 91 9.28 -9.71 -4.74
N LYS A 92 9.93 -10.80 -4.30
CA LYS A 92 9.97 -12.08 -5.04
C LYS A 92 8.97 -13.12 -4.53
N ASN A 93 8.37 -12.87 -3.38
CA ASN A 93 7.39 -13.75 -2.73
C ASN A 93 6.13 -12.95 -2.41
N ALA A 94 5.07 -13.64 -1.99
CA ALA A 94 3.75 -13.06 -1.74
C ALA A 94 3.60 -12.58 -0.28
N ASP A 95 4.71 -12.31 0.40
CA ASP A 95 4.69 -11.94 1.81
C ASP A 95 4.12 -10.52 1.98
N VAL A 96 3.21 -10.39 2.93
CA VAL A 96 2.58 -9.13 3.33
C VAL A 96 2.86 -8.93 4.82
N ASP A 97 3.80 -8.04 5.14
CA ASP A 97 4.24 -7.81 6.52
C ASP A 97 3.61 -6.54 7.11
N TYR A 98 2.93 -6.72 8.24
CA TYR A 98 2.30 -5.67 9.03
C TYR A 98 2.98 -5.44 10.40
N SER A 99 4.04 -6.18 10.71
CA SER A 99 4.67 -6.18 12.03
C SER A 99 5.61 -5.00 12.27
N SER A 100 6.00 -4.32 11.19
CA SER A 100 7.00 -3.26 11.20
C SER A 100 6.38 -1.86 11.01
N ASN A 101 7.17 -0.83 11.30
CA ASN A 101 6.89 0.55 10.94
C ASN A 101 8.00 1.07 10.02
N CYS A 102 7.72 2.14 9.27
CA CYS A 102 8.71 2.79 8.42
C CYS A 102 8.77 4.30 8.70
N GLY A 103 9.79 4.75 9.43
CA GLY A 103 9.99 6.16 9.76
C GLY A 103 10.18 7.08 8.55
N ASN A 104 10.62 6.55 7.41
CA ASN A 104 10.62 7.29 6.14
C ASN A 104 9.19 7.60 5.68
N MET A 105 8.29 6.62 5.79
CA MET A 105 6.92 6.79 5.31
C MET A 105 6.05 7.62 6.25
N SER A 106 6.33 7.61 7.55
CA SER A 106 5.63 8.50 8.50
C SER A 106 5.80 9.99 8.13
N ALA A 107 6.91 10.37 7.50
CA ALA A 107 7.11 11.74 7.01
C ALA A 107 6.14 12.15 5.88
N ALA A 108 5.55 11.19 5.17
CA ALA A 108 4.55 11.44 4.12
C ALA A 108 3.10 11.34 4.61
N VAL A 109 2.85 10.77 5.81
CA VAL A 109 1.50 10.59 6.35
C VAL A 109 0.81 11.93 6.61
N GLY A 110 1.49 12.88 7.25
CA GLY A 110 0.93 14.21 7.51
C GLY A 110 0.51 14.96 6.24
N PRO A 111 1.41 15.14 5.24
CA PRO A 111 1.06 15.73 3.96
C PRO A 111 -0.09 15.01 3.24
N TYR A 112 -0.09 13.67 3.23
CA TYR A 112 -1.16 12.87 2.64
C TYR A 112 -2.51 13.15 3.33
N ALA A 113 -2.56 13.11 4.66
CA ALA A 113 -3.77 13.32 5.43
C ALA A 113 -4.40 14.70 5.26
N VAL A 114 -3.59 15.73 4.97
CA VAL A 114 -4.09 17.09 4.69
C VAL A 114 -4.65 17.19 3.26
N ASN A 115 -4.00 16.53 2.29
CA ASN A 115 -4.40 16.59 0.88
C ASN A 115 -5.68 15.80 0.58
N GLU A 116 -5.89 14.69 1.30
CA GLU A 116 -6.98 13.73 1.03
C GLU A 116 -8.22 13.94 1.90
N ARG A 117 -8.41 15.16 2.40
CA ARG A 117 -9.62 15.58 3.12
C ARG A 117 -10.88 15.48 2.27
#